data_AF-A0A432MCZ2-F1
#
_entry.id   AF-A0A432MCZ2-F1
#
_cell.length_a   1.000
_cell.length_b   1.000
_cell.length_c   1.000
_cell.angle_alpha   90.00
_cell.angle_beta   90.00
_cell.angle_gamma   90.00
#
_symmetry.space_group_name_H-M   'P 1'
#
loop_
_entity.id
_entity.type
_entity.pdbx_description
1 polymer ?
#
loop_
_entity_poly.entity_id
_entity_poly.type
_entity_poly.pdbx_seq_one_letter_code
_entity_poly.pdbx_strand_id
1 'polypeptide(L)'
;MCTPDLKGTQGSFLYYTTDSARAEGAQTGGEVKSFLVENDRYVGAIEGPPLPDGGYATLRFTLAVSGREAILQINDHTVELKENVFSDWVVLSFRLGRKTVSGLCRVCLRSTSPHVGLYISPVNVDPEKPALPIARPILFASWLSRRLGRFGTLGLMEDTWGRNENALDDQRFLDQTYLVHAERERMFFEALDRTREGLCACVFDASDRIQHMFWRYLDERHPSPRENGSSDFASAIPGMYERMDQLIGRIRTKLQTDDLLLVLSDHGFASFRRGINLNTWLKEQGYLVLKEGKTGEADYLRDVDWEKSRAFALGLTGLYVNLKGRESRGIVSDADAKSLKKEIARKLEELRDPETGERTINRVYDASEEYRGLYTSEAPDLIVGYYPGYRVSWDSVTGIMEPHVFSNNVKAWSGDHHVDPELIPGIFFSSERIKTDRPHIRDLAPTVLEAFGVPVPAYMEGSPVL
;
A
#
# COMPACT_ATOMS: atom_id res chain seq x y z
N MET A 1 -4.94 -3.20 -10.05
CA MET A 1 -4.39 -1.83 -10.06
C MET A 1 -5.34 -0.92 -9.31
N CYS A 2 -4.82 -0.19 -8.34
CA CYS A 2 -5.53 0.84 -7.57
C CYS A 2 -5.89 2.05 -8.45
N THR A 3 -6.93 2.81 -8.08
CA THR A 3 -7.23 4.10 -8.74
C THR A 3 -6.03 5.03 -8.59
N PRO A 4 -5.44 5.55 -9.69
CA PRO A 4 -4.31 6.47 -9.62
C PRO A 4 -4.75 7.87 -9.17
N ASP A 5 -3.77 8.71 -8.83
CA ASP A 5 -3.99 10.14 -8.69
C ASP A 5 -4.21 10.82 -10.06
N LEU A 6 -4.53 12.12 -10.08
CA LEU A 6 -4.73 12.84 -11.34
C LEU A 6 -3.46 12.98 -12.18
N LYS A 7 -2.26 12.83 -11.60
CA LYS A 7 -1.00 12.79 -12.37
C LYS A 7 -0.81 11.44 -13.07
N GLY A 8 -1.55 10.42 -12.66
CA GLY A 8 -1.43 9.05 -13.15
C GLY A 8 -0.45 8.19 -12.34
N THR A 9 -0.01 8.66 -11.18
CA THR A 9 0.85 7.89 -10.27
C THR A 9 0.01 7.12 -9.25
N GLN A 10 0.66 6.32 -8.40
CA GLN A 10 -0.01 5.59 -7.31
C GLN A 10 -0.34 6.47 -6.09
N GLY A 11 -0.15 7.79 -6.17
CA GLY A 11 -0.40 8.73 -5.09
C GLY A 11 0.86 9.51 -4.71
N SER A 12 1.21 10.52 -5.51
CA SER A 12 2.40 11.34 -5.23
C SER A 12 2.06 12.55 -4.37
N PHE A 13 2.62 12.62 -3.17
CA PHE A 13 2.46 13.78 -2.29
C PHE A 13 3.33 14.95 -2.73
N LEU A 14 3.02 16.13 -2.20
CA LEU A 14 3.82 17.34 -2.39
C LEU A 14 4.08 18.01 -1.04
N TYR A 15 5.33 18.35 -0.77
CA TYR A 15 5.71 19.03 0.46
C TYR A 15 6.53 20.28 0.14
N TYR A 16 6.00 21.45 0.46
CA TYR A 16 6.74 22.69 0.31
C TYR A 16 7.45 23.08 1.60
N THR A 17 8.66 23.62 1.50
CA THR A 17 9.44 24.03 2.66
C THR A 17 10.30 25.27 2.41
N THR A 18 10.63 26.01 3.47
CA THR A 18 11.70 27.03 3.45
C THR A 18 13.06 26.49 3.90
N ASP A 19 13.13 25.21 4.27
CA ASP A 19 14.38 24.49 4.53
C ASP A 19 14.98 23.98 3.20
N SER A 20 15.99 24.68 2.69
CA SER A 20 16.64 24.33 1.43
C SER A 20 17.32 22.97 1.46
N ALA A 21 17.87 22.54 2.60
CA ALA A 21 18.56 21.25 2.71
C ALA A 21 17.59 20.08 2.49
N ARG A 22 16.35 20.23 2.95
CA ARG A 22 15.30 19.23 2.77
C ARG A 22 14.81 19.13 1.32
N ALA A 23 14.89 20.20 0.54
CA ALA A 23 14.38 20.24 -0.83
C ALA A 23 15.29 19.57 -1.87
N GLU A 24 16.55 19.28 -1.54
CA GLU A 24 17.54 18.73 -2.48
C GLU A 24 17.68 17.20 -2.44
N GLY A 25 16.97 16.51 -1.53
CA GLY A 25 17.07 15.06 -1.37
C GLY A 25 16.35 14.25 -2.46
N ALA A 26 16.87 13.07 -2.81
CA ALA A 26 16.18 12.09 -3.66
C ALA A 26 14.92 11.56 -2.94
N GLN A 27 13.77 11.50 -3.63
CA GLN A 27 12.51 11.16 -3.00
C GLN A 27 11.77 10.06 -3.74
N THR A 28 11.20 9.16 -2.94
CA THR A 28 10.35 8.08 -3.43
C THR A 28 8.91 8.37 -3.02
N GLY A 29 7.96 8.24 -3.96
CA GLY A 29 6.54 8.38 -3.67
C GLY A 29 6.01 9.83 -3.53
N GLY A 30 6.84 10.86 -3.72
CA GLY A 30 6.40 12.26 -3.70
C GLY A 30 7.50 13.26 -4.06
N GLU A 31 7.21 14.55 -3.88
CA GLU A 31 8.10 15.67 -4.20
C GLU A 31 8.20 16.65 -3.03
N VAL A 32 9.42 17.01 -2.62
CA VAL A 32 9.66 18.19 -1.76
C VAL A 32 10.16 19.33 -2.63
N LYS A 33 9.58 20.52 -2.45
CA LYS A 33 9.94 21.71 -3.20
C LYS A 33 10.20 22.89 -2.27
N SER A 34 11.10 23.77 -2.68
CA SER A 34 11.27 25.06 -2.02
C SER A 34 10.14 26.01 -2.40
N PHE A 35 9.70 26.84 -1.45
CA PHE A 35 8.83 27.96 -1.78
C PHE A 35 9.57 29.03 -2.59
N LEU A 36 8.88 29.65 -3.52
CA LEU A 36 9.23 30.98 -4.00
C LEU A 36 8.67 32.02 -3.02
N VAL A 37 9.29 33.20 -2.93
CA VAL A 37 8.81 34.29 -2.07
C VAL A 37 8.48 35.50 -2.94
N GLU A 38 7.24 35.97 -2.87
CA GLU A 38 6.75 37.14 -3.60
C GLU A 38 5.83 37.97 -2.71
N ASN A 39 6.10 39.28 -2.56
CA ASN A 39 5.28 40.21 -1.76
C ASN A 39 4.94 39.68 -0.36
N ASP A 40 5.97 39.21 0.37
CA ASP A 40 5.85 38.62 1.71
C ASP A 40 4.93 37.40 1.81
N ARG A 41 4.71 36.70 0.68
CA ARG A 41 3.96 35.45 0.61
C ARG A 41 4.81 34.34 0.03
N TYR A 42 4.58 33.13 0.53
CA TYR A 42 5.15 31.94 -0.06
C TYR A 42 4.32 31.50 -1.27
N VAL A 43 5.00 31.05 -2.31
CA VAL A 43 4.39 30.70 -3.59
C VAL A 43 4.84 29.30 -3.98
N GLY A 44 3.89 28.50 -4.43
CA GLY A 44 4.13 27.17 -4.98
C GLY A 44 3.16 26.84 -6.11
N ALA A 45 3.25 25.62 -6.62
CA ALA A 45 2.38 25.10 -7.66
C ALA A 45 2.05 23.63 -7.42
N ILE A 46 0.81 23.25 -7.71
CA ILE A 46 0.35 21.86 -7.70
C ILE A 46 0.27 21.36 -9.13
N GLU A 47 0.90 20.23 -9.42
CA GLU A 47 0.76 19.53 -10.69
C GLU A 47 -0.48 18.64 -10.68
N GLY A 48 -1.22 18.65 -11.78
CA GLY A 48 -2.43 17.85 -11.99
C GLY A 48 -2.28 16.94 -13.21
N PRO A 49 -3.31 16.83 -14.06
CA PRO A 49 -3.30 15.91 -15.20
C PRO A 49 -2.16 16.15 -16.20
N PRO A 50 -1.64 15.08 -16.83
CA PRO A 50 -0.64 15.20 -17.90
C PRO A 50 -1.23 15.92 -19.12
N LEU A 51 -0.39 16.72 -19.78
CA LEU A 51 -0.75 17.45 -21.00
C LEU A 51 -0.41 16.62 -22.26
N PRO A 52 -1.16 16.77 -23.38
CA PRO A 52 -0.92 16.00 -24.61
C PRO A 52 0.47 16.21 -25.25
N ASP A 53 1.07 17.38 -25.04
CA ASP A 53 2.38 17.80 -25.53
C ASP A 53 3.54 17.49 -24.55
N GLY A 54 3.24 16.83 -23.43
CA GLY A 54 4.17 16.54 -22.36
C GLY A 54 4.08 17.52 -21.19
N GLY A 55 4.53 17.08 -20.01
CA GLY A 55 4.39 17.84 -18.77
C GLY A 55 2.99 17.72 -18.14
N TYR A 56 2.69 18.62 -17.21
CA TYR A 56 1.49 18.57 -16.38
C TYR A 56 0.80 19.94 -16.33
N ALA A 57 -0.53 19.94 -16.20
CA ALA A 57 -1.26 21.14 -15.86
C ALA A 57 -0.88 21.60 -14.44
N THR A 58 -0.64 22.90 -14.26
CA THR A 58 -0.20 23.44 -12.96
C THR A 58 -1.19 24.46 -12.41
N LEU A 59 -1.35 24.44 -11.09
CA LEU A 59 -2.12 25.43 -10.34
C LEU A 59 -1.21 26.14 -9.35
N ARG A 60 -0.99 27.42 -9.58
CA ARG A 60 -0.25 28.27 -8.65
C ARG A 60 -1.09 28.56 -7.40
N PHE A 61 -0.45 28.55 -6.25
CA PHE A 61 -1.04 28.96 -4.99
C PHE A 61 -0.15 29.98 -4.27
N THR A 62 -0.73 30.72 -3.34
CA THR A 62 0.01 31.56 -2.40
C THR A 62 -0.35 31.21 -0.96
N LEU A 63 0.61 31.31 -0.06
CA LEU A 63 0.47 31.01 1.36
C LEU A 63 0.98 32.20 2.18
N ALA A 64 0.09 32.80 2.96
CA ALA A 64 0.43 33.85 3.91
C ALA A 64 0.42 33.27 5.33
N VAL A 65 1.57 33.27 6.00
CA VAL A 65 1.73 32.66 7.33
C VAL A 65 1.70 33.75 8.41
N SER A 66 0.98 33.49 9.50
CA SER A 66 0.93 34.36 10.67
C SER A 66 0.86 33.53 11.95
N GLY A 67 1.90 33.59 12.78
CA GLY A 67 2.01 32.78 13.99
C GLY A 67 1.98 31.28 13.67
N ARG A 68 0.96 30.56 14.17
CA ARG A 68 0.74 29.12 13.92
C ARG A 68 -0.41 28.85 12.93
N GLU A 69 -0.78 29.87 12.18
CA GLU A 69 -1.87 29.82 11.21
C GLU A 69 -1.36 30.28 9.85
N ALA A 70 -2.06 29.89 8.79
CA ALA A 70 -1.78 30.37 7.45
C ALA A 70 -3.05 30.46 6.61
N ILE A 71 -3.04 31.35 5.62
CA ILE A 71 -4.10 31.47 4.62
C ILE A 71 -3.52 31.00 3.28
N LEU A 72 -4.06 29.90 2.76
CA LEU A 72 -3.76 29.39 1.44
C LEU A 72 -4.77 29.93 0.42
N GLN A 73 -4.30 30.54 -0.65
CA GLN A 73 -5.11 30.96 -1.79
C GLN A 73 -4.77 30.09 -3.01
N ILE A 74 -5.74 29.34 -3.51
CA ILE A 74 -5.61 28.48 -4.69
C ILE A 74 -6.91 28.42 -5.49
N ASN A 75 -6.83 28.55 -6.82
CA ASN A 75 -8.00 28.87 -7.65
C ASN A 75 -8.76 30.09 -7.07
N ASP A 76 -10.08 29.98 -6.90
CA ASP A 76 -10.93 30.99 -6.26
C ASP A 76 -11.20 30.68 -4.77
N HIS A 77 -10.46 29.70 -4.20
CA HIS A 77 -10.62 29.26 -2.83
C HIS A 77 -9.63 29.94 -1.89
N THR A 78 -10.11 30.31 -0.71
CA THR A 78 -9.30 30.71 0.44
C THR A 78 -9.46 29.64 1.52
N VAL A 79 -8.36 29.03 1.93
CA VAL A 79 -8.34 27.94 2.92
C VAL A 79 -7.56 28.42 4.13
N GLU A 80 -8.23 28.45 5.29
CA GLU A 80 -7.58 28.72 6.57
C GLU A 80 -6.93 27.44 7.08
N LEU A 81 -5.64 27.53 7.42
CA LEU A 81 -4.83 26.43 7.88
C LEU A 81 -4.35 26.72 9.29
N LYS A 82 -4.41 25.70 10.15
CA LYS A 82 -3.77 25.69 11.45
C LYS A 82 -2.62 24.69 11.44
N GLU A 83 -1.54 25.04 12.10
CA GLU A 83 -0.38 24.17 12.21
C GLU A 83 -0.80 22.80 12.75
N ASN A 84 -0.38 21.76 12.05
CA ASN A 84 -0.67 20.36 12.30
C ASN A 84 -2.15 20.02 12.28
N VAL A 85 -2.98 20.72 11.52
CA VAL A 85 -4.38 20.33 11.29
C VAL A 85 -4.61 20.20 9.78
N PHE A 86 -5.21 19.09 9.37
CA PHE A 86 -5.62 18.91 7.97
C PHE A 86 -6.82 19.80 7.65
N SER A 87 -6.80 20.39 6.46
CA SER A 87 -7.98 21.02 5.87
C SER A 87 -9.06 19.98 5.54
N ASP A 88 -10.28 20.47 5.33
CA ASP A 88 -11.27 19.76 4.52
C ASP A 88 -10.77 19.57 3.07
N TRP A 89 -11.53 18.84 2.26
CA TRP A 89 -11.22 18.65 0.85
C TRP A 89 -11.19 19.98 0.09
N VAL A 90 -10.02 20.31 -0.46
CA VAL A 90 -9.82 21.46 -1.33
C VAL A 90 -10.05 21.04 -2.77
N VAL A 91 -10.96 21.73 -3.45
CA VAL A 91 -11.26 21.47 -4.87
C VAL A 91 -10.25 22.21 -5.76
N LEU A 92 -9.58 21.45 -6.62
CA LEU A 92 -8.61 21.95 -7.58
C LEU A 92 -9.22 21.92 -8.98
N SER A 93 -9.17 23.02 -9.71
CA SER A 93 -9.72 23.13 -11.07
C SER A 93 -8.63 23.42 -12.10
N PHE A 94 -8.19 22.39 -12.81
CA PHE A 94 -7.16 22.48 -13.85
C PHE A 94 -7.77 22.78 -15.21
N ARG A 95 -7.32 23.85 -15.88
CA ARG A 95 -7.77 24.20 -17.24
C ARG A 95 -6.91 23.49 -18.28
N LEU A 96 -7.54 22.64 -19.09
CA LEU A 96 -6.94 21.90 -20.21
C LEU A 96 -7.57 22.41 -21.53
N GLY A 97 -7.05 23.53 -22.04
CA GLY A 97 -7.66 24.24 -23.16
C GLY A 97 -9.08 24.70 -22.83
N ARG A 98 -10.09 24.14 -23.50
CA ARG A 98 -11.52 24.44 -23.26
C ARG A 98 -12.18 23.56 -22.20
N LYS A 99 -11.50 22.52 -21.72
CA LYS A 99 -12.02 21.61 -20.70
C LYS A 99 -11.44 21.98 -19.33
N THR A 100 -12.18 21.68 -18.27
CA THR A 100 -11.70 21.76 -16.90
C THR A 100 -11.74 20.37 -16.30
N VAL A 101 -10.65 19.97 -15.66
CA VAL A 101 -10.55 18.74 -14.88
C VAL A 101 -10.48 19.11 -13.42
N SER A 102 -11.34 18.49 -12.61
CA SER A 102 -11.40 18.74 -11.16
C SER A 102 -10.73 17.61 -10.39
N GLY A 103 -9.94 17.98 -9.39
CA GLY A 103 -9.31 17.07 -8.44
C GLY A 103 -9.47 17.55 -7.01
N LEU A 104 -9.11 16.71 -6.05
CA LEU A 104 -9.18 17.01 -4.62
C LEU A 104 -7.84 16.79 -3.94
N CYS A 105 -7.50 17.66 -2.99
CA CYS A 105 -6.42 17.38 -2.06
C CYS A 105 -6.81 17.82 -0.64
N ARG A 106 -6.10 17.29 0.34
CA ARG A 106 -6.03 17.86 1.68
C ARG A 106 -4.69 18.54 1.87
N VAL A 107 -4.68 19.60 2.68
CA VAL A 107 -3.49 20.37 2.98
C VAL A 107 -3.27 20.37 4.49
N CYS A 108 -2.02 20.24 4.93
CA CYS A 108 -1.65 20.38 6.33
C CYS A 108 -0.47 21.36 6.41
N LEU A 109 -0.64 22.45 7.17
CA LEU A 109 0.47 23.32 7.55
C LEU A 109 1.31 22.56 8.58
N ARG A 110 2.51 22.14 8.25
CA ARG A 110 3.32 21.23 9.09
C ARG A 110 4.20 21.95 10.09
N SER A 111 4.69 23.13 9.71
CA SER A 111 5.41 24.01 10.63
C SER A 111 5.35 25.44 10.12
N THR A 112 5.49 26.40 11.03
CA THR A 112 5.71 27.82 10.70
C THR A 112 7.07 28.32 11.19
N SER A 113 7.79 27.53 12.00
CA SER A 113 9.08 27.91 12.61
C SER A 113 9.90 26.65 13.00
N PRO A 114 11.24 26.64 12.85
CA PRO A 114 12.06 27.68 12.22
C PRO A 114 11.87 27.76 10.69
N HIS A 115 11.32 26.70 10.09
CA HIS A 115 11.01 26.63 8.68
C HIS A 115 9.51 26.45 8.47
N VAL A 116 8.97 27.10 7.44
CA VAL A 116 7.58 26.90 7.03
C VAL A 116 7.52 25.60 6.24
N GLY A 117 6.63 24.70 6.61
CA GLY A 117 6.38 23.44 5.93
C GLY A 117 4.91 23.27 5.57
N LEU A 118 4.60 22.88 4.34
CA LEU A 118 3.23 22.67 3.86
C LEU A 118 3.14 21.32 3.15
N TYR A 119 2.42 20.39 3.75
CA TYR A 119 2.06 19.12 3.12
C TYR A 119 0.79 19.27 2.29
N ILE A 120 0.77 18.68 1.10
CA ILE A 120 -0.36 18.57 0.21
C ILE A 120 -0.48 17.09 -0.18
N SER A 121 -1.64 16.50 0.07
CA SER A 121 -1.91 15.10 -0.29
C SER A 121 -1.86 14.91 -1.81
N PRO A 122 -1.70 13.67 -2.30
CA PRO A 122 -1.89 13.38 -3.71
C PRO A 122 -3.23 13.92 -4.24
N VAL A 123 -3.25 14.33 -5.51
CA VAL A 123 -4.43 14.93 -6.12
C VAL A 123 -5.40 13.83 -6.55
N ASN A 124 -6.43 13.62 -5.74
CA ASN A 124 -7.50 12.66 -5.98
C ASN A 124 -8.37 13.10 -7.17
N VAL A 125 -9.04 12.15 -7.80
CA VAL A 125 -10.12 12.42 -8.77
C VAL A 125 -11.30 13.03 -8.01
N ASP A 126 -11.92 14.11 -8.49
CA ASP A 126 -13.15 14.61 -7.84
C ASP A 126 -14.31 13.61 -8.05
N PRO A 127 -14.86 12.97 -7.01
CA PRO A 127 -15.94 12.01 -7.18
C PRO A 127 -17.24 12.65 -7.66
N GLU A 128 -17.43 13.96 -7.45
CA GLU A 128 -18.62 14.67 -7.96
C GLU A 128 -18.57 14.86 -9.48
N LYS A 129 -17.37 15.04 -10.05
CA LYS A 129 -17.13 15.28 -11.49
C LYS A 129 -15.90 14.48 -11.95
N PRO A 130 -15.98 13.14 -11.95
CA PRO A 130 -14.80 12.31 -12.09
C PRO A 130 -14.22 12.38 -13.50
N ALA A 131 -12.92 12.66 -13.58
CA ALA A 131 -12.17 12.73 -14.83
C ALA A 131 -11.98 11.36 -15.50
N LEU A 132 -12.08 10.29 -14.70
CA LEU A 132 -11.91 8.90 -15.09
C LEU A 132 -13.01 8.05 -14.41
N PRO A 133 -13.41 6.89 -14.96
CA PRO A 133 -14.40 6.04 -14.31
C PRO A 133 -13.88 5.44 -12.99
N ILE A 134 -14.39 5.92 -11.85
CA ILE A 134 -14.00 5.45 -10.50
C ILE A 134 -15.09 4.63 -9.79
N ALA A 135 -16.25 4.42 -10.43
CA ALA A 135 -17.35 3.65 -9.86
C ALA A 135 -18.19 2.98 -10.95
N ARG A 136 -18.93 1.95 -10.53
CA ARG A 136 -19.97 1.30 -11.33
C ARG A 136 -21.26 1.13 -10.52
N PRO A 137 -22.43 1.58 -11.01
CA PRO A 137 -22.64 2.33 -12.26
C PRO A 137 -21.90 3.69 -12.25
N ILE A 138 -21.63 4.26 -13.43
CA ILE A 138 -20.69 5.41 -13.56
C ILE A 138 -21.11 6.65 -12.73
N LEU A 139 -22.41 6.83 -12.51
CA LEU A 139 -22.96 7.95 -11.74
C LEU A 139 -22.91 7.74 -10.22
N PHE A 140 -22.54 6.55 -9.74
CA PHE A 140 -22.58 6.21 -8.32
C PHE A 140 -21.69 7.10 -7.46
N ALA A 141 -20.44 7.34 -7.88
CA ALA A 141 -19.52 8.21 -7.15
C ALA A 141 -20.06 9.65 -7.02
N SER A 142 -20.63 10.20 -8.09
CA SER A 142 -21.19 11.56 -8.08
C SER A 142 -22.44 11.67 -7.24
N TRP A 143 -23.30 10.64 -7.28
CA TRP A 143 -24.47 10.54 -6.41
C TRP A 143 -24.05 10.47 -4.93
N LEU A 144 -23.08 9.62 -4.60
CA LEU A 144 -22.59 9.44 -3.23
C LEU A 144 -21.93 10.72 -2.71
N SER A 145 -21.11 11.38 -3.54
CA SER A 145 -20.44 12.64 -3.21
C SER A 145 -21.43 13.77 -2.90
N ARG A 146 -22.50 13.90 -3.69
CA ARG A 146 -23.56 14.90 -3.42
C ARG A 146 -24.32 14.64 -2.12
N ARG A 147 -24.32 13.38 -1.65
CA ARG A 147 -25.07 12.97 -0.48
C ARG A 147 -24.26 13.04 0.81
N LEU A 148 -23.00 12.61 0.75
CA LEU A 148 -22.11 12.52 1.92
C LEU A 148 -21.06 13.63 1.95
N GLY A 149 -21.00 14.47 0.92
CA GLY A 149 -19.86 15.34 0.66
C GLY A 149 -18.76 14.60 -0.10
N ARG A 150 -17.75 15.36 -0.53
CA ARG A 150 -16.58 14.82 -1.22
C ARG A 150 -15.80 13.86 -0.32
N PHE A 151 -15.24 12.84 -0.94
CA PHE A 151 -14.46 11.79 -0.31
C PHE A 151 -13.25 11.46 -1.19
N GLY A 152 -12.23 10.86 -0.60
CA GLY A 152 -11.04 10.46 -1.33
C GLY A 152 -11.26 9.28 -2.27
N THR A 153 -10.58 9.30 -3.41
CA THR A 153 -10.78 8.33 -4.49
C THR A 153 -9.51 7.58 -4.89
N LEU A 154 -8.37 7.98 -4.35
CA LEU A 154 -7.09 7.31 -4.56
C LEU A 154 -7.17 5.89 -3.99
N GLY A 155 -6.55 4.91 -4.65
CA GLY A 155 -6.63 3.54 -4.13
C GLY A 155 -5.76 3.28 -2.90
N LEU A 156 -4.74 4.11 -2.65
CA LEU A 156 -3.92 4.12 -1.43
C LEU A 156 -4.02 5.52 -0.80
N MET A 157 -5.04 5.71 0.03
CA MET A 157 -5.45 7.03 0.54
C MET A 157 -4.53 7.57 1.63
N GLU A 158 -4.10 6.69 2.52
CA GLU A 158 -3.21 6.98 3.63
C GLU A 158 -1.78 7.05 3.09
N ASP A 159 -1.15 8.21 3.22
CA ASP A 159 0.09 8.50 2.53
C ASP A 159 1.31 7.95 3.26
N THR A 160 1.53 6.64 3.09
CA THR A 160 2.63 5.90 3.71
C THR A 160 3.99 6.39 3.23
N TRP A 161 4.08 6.90 1.99
CA TRP A 161 5.32 7.52 1.48
C TRP A 161 5.54 8.89 2.09
N GLY A 162 4.51 9.71 2.19
CA GLY A 162 4.54 10.98 2.93
C GLY A 162 5.02 10.77 4.36
N ARG A 163 4.64 9.66 5.00
CA ARG A 163 5.19 9.28 6.31
C ARG A 163 6.65 8.80 6.25
N ASN A 164 6.99 7.86 5.36
CA ASN A 164 8.36 7.33 5.24
C ASN A 164 9.40 8.41 4.92
N GLU A 165 9.01 9.43 4.13
CA GLU A 165 9.85 10.56 3.74
C GLU A 165 9.68 11.77 4.69
N ASN A 166 9.04 11.56 5.85
CA ASN A 166 8.83 12.53 6.93
C ASN A 166 8.06 13.81 6.53
N ALA A 167 7.36 13.81 5.39
CA ALA A 167 6.41 14.87 5.02
C ALA A 167 5.25 14.94 6.03
N LEU A 168 4.86 13.77 6.55
CA LEU A 168 4.00 13.59 7.71
C LEU A 168 4.82 13.05 8.89
N ASP A 169 4.46 13.47 10.10
CA ASP A 169 4.86 12.77 11.33
C ASP A 169 3.85 11.65 11.63
N ASP A 170 4.11 10.83 12.64
CA ASP A 170 3.24 9.71 13.02
C ASP A 170 1.84 10.17 13.39
N GLN A 171 1.72 11.26 14.15
CA GLN A 171 0.41 11.75 14.56
C GLN A 171 -0.40 12.24 13.35
N ARG A 172 0.21 12.96 12.41
CA ARG A 172 -0.49 13.42 11.20
C ARG A 172 -0.84 12.26 10.28
N PHE A 173 0.01 11.25 10.15
CA PHE A 173 -0.35 10.05 9.40
C PHE A 173 -1.55 9.33 10.04
N LEU A 174 -1.57 9.21 11.36
CA LEU A 174 -2.67 8.60 12.10
C LEU A 174 -3.97 9.43 11.95
N ASP A 175 -3.89 10.76 12.06
CA ASP A 175 -5.02 11.65 11.87
C ASP A 175 -5.57 11.55 10.44
N GLN A 176 -4.70 11.49 9.42
CA GLN A 176 -5.11 11.25 8.03
C GLN A 176 -5.83 9.90 7.89
N THR A 177 -5.27 8.85 8.48
CA THR A 177 -5.87 7.50 8.45
C THR A 177 -7.27 7.50 9.08
N TYR A 178 -7.47 8.20 10.20
CA TYR A 178 -8.79 8.30 10.82
C TYR A 178 -9.78 9.17 10.04
N LEU A 179 -9.32 10.21 9.33
CA LEU A 179 -10.18 10.95 8.41
C LEU A 179 -10.69 10.05 7.26
N VAL A 180 -9.82 9.20 6.71
CA VAL A 180 -10.19 8.23 5.66
C VAL A 180 -11.10 7.14 6.20
N HIS A 181 -10.82 6.62 7.40
CA HIS A 181 -11.68 5.64 8.07
C HIS A 181 -13.10 6.19 8.30
N ALA A 182 -13.23 7.43 8.76
CA ALA A 182 -14.52 8.08 8.96
C ALA A 182 -15.28 8.33 7.65
N GLU A 183 -14.57 8.61 6.55
CA GLU A 183 -15.17 8.64 5.21
C GLU A 183 -15.72 7.26 4.83
N ARG A 184 -14.92 6.20 5.00
CA ARG A 184 -15.32 4.82 4.70
C ARG A 184 -16.53 4.36 5.50
N GLU A 185 -16.58 4.66 6.80
CA GLU A 185 -17.74 4.36 7.63
C GLU A 185 -19.02 5.01 7.09
N ARG A 186 -18.97 6.31 6.77
CA ARG A 186 -20.15 7.02 6.23
C ARG A 186 -20.62 6.42 4.92
N MET A 187 -19.69 6.08 4.02
CA MET A 187 -20.00 5.42 2.75
C MET A 187 -20.62 4.03 2.98
N PHE A 188 -20.07 3.27 3.91
CA PHE A 188 -20.55 1.93 4.22
C PHE A 188 -21.94 1.95 4.84
N PHE A 189 -22.21 2.80 5.84
CA PHE A 189 -23.55 2.90 6.43
C PHE A 189 -24.58 3.42 5.43
N GLU A 190 -24.19 4.32 4.53
CA GLU A 190 -25.06 4.76 3.44
C GLU A 190 -25.38 3.64 2.44
N ALA A 191 -24.42 2.77 2.14
CA ALA A 191 -24.64 1.59 1.31
C ALA A 191 -25.50 0.54 2.04
N LEU A 192 -25.21 0.28 3.31
CA LEU A 192 -25.94 -0.66 4.16
C LEU A 192 -27.41 -0.28 4.28
N ASP A 193 -27.71 0.98 4.61
CA ASP A 193 -29.10 1.47 4.76
C ASP A 193 -29.91 1.43 3.45
N ARG A 194 -29.25 1.28 2.29
CA ARG A 194 -29.90 1.21 0.97
C ARG A 194 -29.94 -0.17 0.35
N THR A 195 -29.12 -1.09 0.83
CA THR A 195 -29.08 -2.46 0.33
C THR A 195 -30.17 -3.25 1.03
N ARG A 196 -31.37 -3.27 0.43
CA ARG A 196 -32.52 -4.02 0.96
C ARG A 196 -32.44 -5.52 0.70
N GLU A 197 -31.78 -5.89 -0.39
CA GLU A 197 -31.54 -7.26 -0.81
C GLU A 197 -30.19 -7.30 -1.55
N GLY A 198 -29.47 -8.41 -1.45
CA GLY A 198 -28.17 -8.59 -2.10
C GLY A 198 -26.98 -8.44 -1.14
N LEU A 199 -25.84 -8.01 -1.68
CA LEU A 199 -24.55 -7.98 -0.98
C LEU A 199 -24.07 -6.53 -0.78
N CYS A 200 -23.80 -6.15 0.47
CA CYS A 200 -23.06 -4.94 0.80
C CYS A 200 -21.68 -5.32 1.33
N ALA A 201 -20.63 -5.08 0.54
CA ALA A 201 -19.25 -5.38 0.91
C ALA A 201 -18.43 -4.08 1.01
N CYS A 202 -17.58 -4.00 2.03
CA CYS A 202 -16.72 -2.85 2.25
C CYS A 202 -15.39 -3.29 2.86
N VAL A 203 -14.30 -2.78 2.32
CA VAL A 203 -12.95 -2.96 2.87
C VAL A 203 -12.61 -1.72 3.70
N PHE A 204 -12.11 -1.95 4.92
CA PHE A 204 -11.61 -0.92 5.82
C PHE A 204 -10.09 -1.01 5.89
N ASP A 205 -9.40 -0.09 5.22
CA ASP A 205 -7.95 -0.14 5.01
C ASP A 205 -7.13 0.29 6.25
N ALA A 206 -7.75 1.00 7.20
CA ALA A 206 -7.07 1.63 8.33
C ALA A 206 -6.30 0.65 9.22
N SER A 207 -6.84 -0.56 9.46
CA SER A 207 -6.15 -1.59 10.25
C SER A 207 -4.85 -2.04 9.58
N ASP A 208 -4.81 -2.14 8.25
CA ASP A 208 -3.61 -2.47 7.49
C ASP A 208 -2.59 -1.33 7.55
N ARG A 209 -3.01 -0.10 7.25
CA ARG A 209 -2.12 1.08 7.20
C ARG A 209 -1.48 1.41 8.54
N ILE A 210 -2.26 1.30 9.63
CA ILE A 210 -1.75 1.50 10.98
C ILE A 210 -0.78 0.38 11.36
N GLN A 211 -1.08 -0.88 11.04
CA GLN A 211 -0.14 -1.97 11.32
C GLN A 211 1.17 -1.80 10.54
N HIS A 212 1.12 -1.38 9.27
CA HIS A 212 2.33 -1.06 8.52
C HIS A 212 3.17 0.04 9.18
N MET A 213 2.60 1.16 9.63
CA MET A 213 3.40 2.27 10.16
C MET A 213 3.81 2.14 11.63
N PHE A 214 3.01 1.44 12.44
CA PHE A 214 3.13 1.49 13.90
C PHE A 214 3.66 0.22 14.56
N TRP A 215 3.92 -0.86 13.82
CA TRP A 215 4.46 -2.09 14.42
C TRP A 215 5.79 -1.88 15.15
N ARG A 216 6.62 -0.93 14.68
CA ARG A 216 7.87 -0.49 15.35
C ARG A 216 7.69 0.00 16.79
N TYR A 217 6.49 0.37 17.20
CA TYR A 217 6.19 0.74 18.59
C TYR A 217 5.85 -0.46 19.47
N LEU A 218 5.45 -1.59 18.87
CA LEU A 218 5.18 -2.85 19.57
C LEU A 218 6.43 -3.75 19.65
N ASP A 219 7.30 -3.71 18.65
CA ASP A 219 8.53 -4.50 18.62
C ASP A 219 9.74 -3.65 19.06
N GLU A 220 10.25 -3.93 20.26
CA GLU A 220 11.45 -3.28 20.84
C GLU A 220 12.72 -3.53 20.03
N ARG A 221 12.76 -4.59 19.22
CA ARG A 221 13.92 -4.92 18.37
C ARG A 221 13.89 -4.21 17.01
N HIS A 222 12.84 -3.44 16.72
CA HIS A 222 12.69 -2.82 15.41
C HIS A 222 13.69 -1.66 15.22
N PRO A 223 14.49 -1.63 14.12
CA PRO A 223 15.57 -0.65 13.96
C PRO A 223 15.11 0.75 13.52
N SER A 224 13.89 0.89 12.99
CA SER A 224 13.33 2.20 12.64
C SER A 224 13.24 3.16 13.83
N PRO A 225 13.67 4.42 13.69
CA PRO A 225 13.66 5.40 14.77
C PRO A 225 12.23 5.78 15.17
N ARG A 226 11.90 5.68 16.45
CA ARG A 226 10.61 6.11 16.99
C ARG A 226 10.57 7.63 17.13
N GLU A 227 9.41 8.23 16.89
CA GLU A 227 9.22 9.64 17.22
C GLU A 227 9.26 9.85 18.74
N ASN A 228 10.05 10.84 19.15
CA ASN A 228 10.14 11.27 20.54
C ASN A 228 9.02 12.29 20.80
N GLY A 229 8.09 11.97 21.71
CA GLY A 229 6.97 12.85 22.02
C GLY A 229 6.10 12.35 23.17
N SER A 230 5.04 13.09 23.45
CA SER A 230 4.04 12.77 24.49
C SER A 230 3.01 11.72 24.07
N SER A 231 2.94 11.39 22.78
CA SER A 231 1.94 10.45 22.25
C SER A 231 2.36 9.01 22.48
N ASP A 232 1.46 8.21 23.07
CA ASP A 232 1.63 6.77 23.19
C ASP A 232 1.20 6.09 21.88
N PHE A 233 2.14 5.96 20.96
CA PHE A 233 1.91 5.27 19.68
C PHE A 233 1.89 3.75 19.79
N ALA A 234 2.25 3.14 20.93
CA ALA A 234 2.06 1.71 21.14
C ALA A 234 0.57 1.33 21.16
N SER A 235 -0.29 2.28 21.54
CA SER A 235 -1.75 2.11 21.52
C SER A 235 -2.39 2.22 20.12
N ALA A 236 -1.65 2.61 19.08
CA ALA A 236 -2.23 2.88 17.76
C ALA A 236 -2.89 1.63 17.14
N ILE A 237 -2.22 0.48 17.19
CA ILE A 237 -2.76 -0.79 16.67
C ILE A 237 -3.92 -1.30 17.54
N PRO A 238 -3.79 -1.47 18.87
CA PRO A 238 -4.91 -1.87 19.73
C PRO A 238 -6.12 -0.94 19.60
N GLY A 239 -5.91 0.38 19.61
CA GLY A 239 -6.97 1.38 19.47
C GLY A 239 -7.70 1.29 18.13
N MET A 240 -7.03 0.89 17.05
CA MET A 240 -7.70 0.62 15.78
C MET A 240 -8.58 -0.63 15.86
N TYR A 241 -8.14 -1.72 16.50
CA TYR A 241 -8.98 -2.90 16.71
C TYR A 241 -10.18 -2.61 17.62
N GLU A 242 -10.04 -1.78 18.65
CA GLU A 242 -11.17 -1.31 19.46
C GLU A 242 -12.19 -0.52 18.62
N ARG A 243 -11.74 0.31 17.68
CA ARG A 243 -12.63 1.01 16.74
C ARG A 243 -13.34 0.04 15.80
N MET A 244 -12.64 -0.98 15.30
CA MET A 244 -13.26 -2.02 14.47
C MET A 244 -14.32 -2.80 15.24
N ASP A 245 -14.08 -3.15 16.51
CA ASP A 245 -15.07 -3.80 17.37
C ASP A 245 -16.31 -2.92 17.57
N GLN A 246 -16.14 -1.63 17.87
CA GLN A 246 -17.24 -0.66 17.98
C GLN A 246 -18.03 -0.53 16.67
N LEU A 247 -17.34 -0.52 15.52
CA LEU A 247 -17.95 -0.51 14.20
C LEU A 247 -18.82 -1.76 13.98
N ILE A 248 -18.29 -2.95 14.29
CA ILE A 248 -19.05 -4.21 14.21
C ILE A 248 -20.27 -4.14 15.13
N GLY A 249 -20.13 -3.62 16.35
CA GLY A 249 -21.25 -3.38 17.26
C GLY A 249 -22.34 -2.52 16.64
N ARG A 250 -21.97 -1.40 15.97
CA ARG A 250 -22.91 -0.54 15.25
C ARG A 250 -23.57 -1.25 14.08
N ILE A 251 -22.83 -2.07 13.31
CA ILE A 251 -23.37 -2.88 12.21
C ILE A 251 -24.45 -3.81 12.72
N ARG A 252 -24.18 -4.53 13.81
CA ARG A 252 -25.13 -5.49 14.41
C ARG A 252 -26.46 -4.86 14.81
N THR A 253 -26.49 -3.56 15.15
CA THR A 253 -27.75 -2.86 15.44
C THR A 253 -28.62 -2.58 14.20
N LYS A 254 -28.05 -2.69 12.99
CA LYS A 254 -28.75 -2.52 11.71
C LYS A 254 -29.19 -3.82 11.06
N LEU A 255 -28.66 -4.97 11.49
CA LEU A 255 -28.97 -6.27 10.89
C LEU A 255 -30.41 -6.69 11.18
N GLN A 256 -31.04 -7.30 10.18
CA GLN A 256 -32.32 -7.98 10.25
C GLN A 256 -32.12 -9.47 10.58
N THR A 257 -33.20 -10.18 10.89
CA THR A 257 -33.15 -11.61 11.28
C THR A 257 -32.56 -12.52 10.20
N ASP A 258 -32.77 -12.17 8.92
CA ASP A 258 -32.31 -12.97 7.78
C ASP A 258 -30.97 -12.47 7.19
N ASP A 259 -30.31 -11.51 7.84
CA ASP A 259 -29.03 -10.97 7.37
C ASP A 259 -27.86 -11.84 7.83
N LEU A 260 -26.91 -12.08 6.91
CA LEU A 260 -25.63 -12.71 7.21
C LEU A 260 -24.52 -11.66 7.30
N LEU A 261 -23.88 -11.54 8.46
CA LEU A 261 -22.67 -10.73 8.64
C LEU A 261 -21.43 -11.61 8.58
N LEU A 262 -20.53 -11.31 7.63
CA LEU A 262 -19.19 -11.86 7.56
C LEU A 262 -18.17 -10.74 7.79
N VAL A 263 -17.19 -11.00 8.65
CA VAL A 263 -16.04 -10.11 8.89
C VAL A 263 -14.78 -10.93 8.73
N LEU A 264 -13.87 -10.49 7.87
CA LEU A 264 -12.62 -11.19 7.62
C LEU A 264 -11.46 -10.23 7.39
N SER A 265 -10.25 -10.76 7.47
CA SER A 265 -9.06 -10.15 6.89
C SER A 265 -8.56 -10.99 5.72
N ASP A 266 -7.95 -10.32 4.75
CA ASP A 266 -7.25 -10.94 3.64
C ASP A 266 -5.90 -11.55 4.05
N HIS A 267 -5.30 -11.06 5.14
CA HIS A 267 -4.09 -11.60 5.74
C HIS A 267 -3.98 -11.27 7.24
N GLY A 268 -3.00 -11.89 7.92
CA GLY A 268 -2.50 -11.43 9.22
C GLY A 268 -1.35 -10.42 9.07
N PHE A 269 -0.57 -10.23 10.14
CA PHE A 269 0.52 -9.26 10.17
C PHE A 269 1.64 -9.67 11.12
N ALA A 270 2.85 -9.19 10.86
CA ALA A 270 4.00 -9.30 11.76
C ALA A 270 4.95 -8.11 11.60
N SER A 271 5.94 -8.03 12.50
CA SER A 271 7.05 -7.07 12.40
C SER A 271 7.88 -7.31 11.15
N PHE A 272 8.37 -6.25 10.52
CA PHE A 272 9.33 -6.27 9.43
C PHE A 272 10.60 -5.52 9.84
N ARG A 273 11.53 -6.23 10.48
CA ARG A 273 12.77 -5.65 11.01
C ARG A 273 13.90 -5.63 9.98
N ARG A 274 13.99 -6.67 9.15
CA ARG A 274 15.14 -6.92 8.28
C ARG A 274 14.72 -7.38 6.89
N GLY A 275 15.30 -6.75 5.87
CA GLY A 275 15.12 -7.11 4.47
C GLY A 275 16.09 -8.21 4.04
N ILE A 276 15.64 -9.08 3.14
CA ILE A 276 16.44 -10.10 2.46
C ILE A 276 16.48 -9.76 0.98
N ASN A 277 17.67 -9.44 0.45
CA ASN A 277 17.88 -9.29 -0.98
C ASN A 277 18.07 -10.68 -1.62
N LEU A 278 17.00 -11.23 -2.18
CA LEU A 278 16.98 -12.57 -2.75
C LEU A 278 17.92 -12.68 -3.96
N ASN A 279 18.06 -11.63 -4.77
CA ASN A 279 18.98 -11.65 -5.91
C ASN A 279 20.44 -11.68 -5.44
N THR A 280 20.81 -10.88 -4.42
CA THR A 280 22.16 -10.93 -3.83
C THR A 280 22.46 -12.34 -3.33
N TRP A 281 21.51 -12.98 -2.65
CA TRP A 281 21.63 -14.37 -2.21
C TRP A 281 21.79 -15.34 -3.39
N LEU A 282 20.96 -15.22 -4.43
CA LEU A 282 21.05 -16.07 -5.63
C LEU A 282 22.41 -15.96 -6.32
N LYS A 283 22.99 -14.75 -6.36
CA LYS A 283 24.33 -14.52 -6.91
C LYS A 283 25.41 -15.15 -6.06
N GLU A 284 25.37 -14.98 -4.74
CA GLU A 284 26.34 -15.59 -3.81
C GLU A 284 26.29 -17.13 -3.89
N GLN A 285 25.12 -17.71 -4.14
CA GLN A 285 24.94 -19.15 -4.32
C GLN A 285 25.25 -19.66 -5.74
N GLY A 286 25.59 -18.76 -6.68
CA GLY A 286 25.95 -19.11 -8.06
C GLY A 286 24.76 -19.40 -9.00
N TYR A 287 23.54 -19.03 -8.61
CA TYR A 287 22.34 -19.19 -9.45
C TYR A 287 22.09 -17.99 -10.38
N LEU A 288 22.57 -16.80 -10.00
CA LEU A 288 22.45 -15.56 -10.79
C LEU A 288 23.84 -15.02 -11.10
N VAL A 289 24.06 -14.64 -12.35
CA VAL A 289 25.33 -14.09 -12.84
C VAL A 289 25.08 -12.71 -13.43
N LEU A 290 25.97 -11.76 -13.13
CA LEU A 290 25.93 -10.42 -13.70
C LEU A 290 26.77 -10.35 -14.98
N LYS A 291 26.41 -9.41 -15.86
CA LYS A 291 27.25 -9.02 -17.00
C LYS A 291 28.60 -8.50 -16.50
N GLU A 292 29.62 -8.64 -17.33
CA GLU A 292 30.97 -8.18 -17.00
C GLU A 292 30.99 -6.68 -16.63
N GLY A 293 31.66 -6.34 -15.53
CA GLY A 293 31.77 -4.97 -15.03
C GLY A 293 30.50 -4.40 -14.36
N LYS A 294 29.46 -5.20 -14.15
CA LYS A 294 28.21 -4.76 -13.49
C LYS A 294 28.16 -5.09 -12.00
N THR A 295 27.48 -4.22 -11.25
CA THR A 295 27.30 -4.29 -9.80
C THR A 295 25.93 -4.84 -9.40
N GLY A 296 24.94 -4.84 -10.31
CA GLY A 296 23.57 -5.28 -10.04
C GLY A 296 22.66 -4.17 -9.54
N GLU A 297 23.12 -2.92 -9.60
CA GLU A 297 22.39 -1.72 -9.14
C GLU A 297 21.34 -1.23 -10.14
N ALA A 298 21.35 -1.75 -11.37
CA ALA A 298 20.36 -1.38 -12.37
C ALA A 298 19.00 -2.06 -12.14
N ASP A 299 17.95 -1.24 -11.99
CA ASP A 299 16.56 -1.69 -11.94
C ASP A 299 16.17 -2.65 -13.08
N TYR A 300 15.17 -3.49 -12.78
CA TYR A 300 14.54 -4.44 -13.70
C TYR A 300 15.52 -5.45 -14.27
N LEU A 301 16.44 -5.94 -13.43
CA LEU A 301 17.39 -7.02 -13.75
C LEU A 301 18.27 -6.71 -14.97
N ARG A 302 18.45 -5.42 -15.33
CA ARG A 302 19.15 -5.02 -16.56
C ARG A 302 20.61 -5.45 -16.60
N ASP A 303 21.22 -5.62 -15.44
CA ASP A 303 22.61 -6.04 -15.29
C ASP A 303 22.80 -7.57 -15.30
N VAL A 304 21.73 -8.38 -15.31
CA VAL A 304 21.79 -9.84 -15.30
C VAL A 304 22.32 -10.40 -16.63
N ASP A 305 23.27 -11.34 -16.55
CA ASP A 305 23.70 -12.18 -17.65
C ASP A 305 22.78 -13.39 -17.75
N TRP A 306 21.77 -13.27 -18.62
CA TRP A 306 20.73 -14.28 -18.81
C TRP A 306 21.24 -15.59 -19.41
N GLU A 307 22.37 -15.59 -20.12
CA GLU A 307 22.92 -16.80 -20.73
C GLU A 307 23.66 -17.69 -19.71
N LYS A 308 23.90 -17.16 -18.50
CA LYS A 308 24.58 -17.86 -17.41
C LYS A 308 23.75 -17.97 -16.13
N SER A 309 22.66 -17.22 -16.03
CA SER A 309 21.77 -17.21 -14.85
C SER A 309 20.71 -18.29 -14.94
N ARG A 310 20.51 -19.06 -13.87
CA ARG A 310 19.50 -20.12 -13.77
C ARG A 310 18.23 -19.69 -13.06
N ALA A 311 18.31 -18.70 -12.18
CA ALA A 311 17.18 -18.20 -11.40
C ALA A 311 17.33 -16.71 -11.07
N PHE A 312 16.21 -16.05 -10.81
CA PHE A 312 16.12 -14.64 -10.44
C PHE A 312 14.89 -14.38 -9.57
N ALA A 313 14.92 -13.32 -8.76
CA ALA A 313 13.81 -12.85 -7.95
C ALA A 313 13.24 -11.55 -8.51
N LEU A 314 11.91 -11.40 -8.45
CA LEU A 314 11.21 -10.17 -8.79
C LEU A 314 9.88 -10.10 -8.04
N GLY A 315 9.50 -8.91 -7.59
CA GLY A 315 8.31 -8.71 -6.77
C GLY A 315 8.55 -9.07 -5.31
N LEU A 316 7.46 -9.31 -4.58
CA LEU A 316 7.49 -9.34 -3.10
C LEU A 316 7.93 -10.69 -2.52
N THR A 317 7.58 -11.79 -3.18
CA THR A 317 7.85 -13.17 -2.70
C THR A 317 8.29 -14.11 -3.82
N GLY A 318 8.30 -13.63 -5.07
CA GLY A 318 8.43 -14.46 -6.27
C GLY A 318 9.87 -14.76 -6.66
N LEU A 319 10.14 -16.04 -6.91
CA LEU A 319 11.37 -16.56 -7.51
C LEU A 319 11.05 -17.29 -8.81
N TYR A 320 11.86 -17.04 -9.82
CA TYR A 320 11.68 -17.54 -11.17
C TYR A 320 12.91 -18.32 -11.61
N VAL A 321 12.68 -19.41 -12.32
CA VAL A 321 13.68 -20.19 -13.05
C VAL A 321 13.81 -19.60 -14.45
N ASN A 322 15.04 -19.42 -14.93
CA ASN A 322 15.30 -18.97 -16.30
C ASN A 322 15.11 -20.12 -17.29
N LEU A 323 13.84 -20.45 -17.56
CA LEU A 323 13.36 -21.65 -18.21
C LEU A 323 13.43 -21.51 -19.74
N LYS A 324 13.95 -22.54 -20.40
CA LYS A 324 14.00 -22.62 -21.86
C LYS A 324 12.60 -22.52 -22.46
N GLY A 325 12.43 -21.59 -23.39
CA GLY A 325 11.17 -21.39 -24.13
C GLY A 325 10.15 -20.49 -23.43
N ARG A 326 10.32 -20.18 -22.14
CA ARG A 326 9.53 -19.15 -21.44
C ARG A 326 10.27 -17.82 -21.40
N GLU A 327 11.50 -17.81 -20.89
CA GLU A 327 12.37 -16.63 -20.92
C GLU A 327 13.11 -16.54 -22.26
N SER A 328 13.28 -15.32 -22.78
CA SER A 328 13.89 -15.08 -24.11
C SER A 328 15.32 -15.64 -24.25
N ARG A 329 16.04 -15.76 -23.14
CA ARG A 329 17.39 -16.36 -23.04
C ARG A 329 17.42 -17.47 -21.97
N GLY A 330 16.32 -18.22 -21.83
CA GLY A 330 16.19 -19.34 -20.91
C GLY A 330 17.24 -20.43 -21.14
N ILE A 331 17.87 -20.92 -20.07
CA ILE A 331 18.93 -21.94 -20.14
C ILE A 331 18.59 -23.23 -19.38
N VAL A 332 17.63 -23.19 -18.46
CA VAL A 332 17.23 -24.34 -17.65
C VAL A 332 16.19 -25.15 -18.43
N SER A 333 16.38 -26.47 -18.53
CA SER A 333 15.39 -27.36 -19.15
C SER A 333 14.26 -27.69 -18.16
N ASP A 334 13.08 -28.10 -18.65
CA ASP A 334 11.98 -28.55 -17.77
C ASP A 334 12.40 -29.70 -16.84
N ALA A 335 13.26 -30.61 -17.33
CA ALA A 335 13.77 -31.73 -16.56
C ALA A 335 14.65 -31.26 -15.39
N ASP A 336 15.47 -30.23 -15.60
CA ASP A 336 16.35 -29.67 -14.59
C ASP A 336 15.63 -28.69 -13.65
N ALA A 337 14.55 -28.05 -14.11
CA ALA A 337 13.82 -27.06 -13.32
C ALA A 337 13.30 -27.64 -12.00
N LYS A 338 12.78 -28.88 -12.01
CA LYS A 338 12.26 -29.52 -10.80
C LYS A 338 13.34 -29.75 -9.73
N SER A 339 14.53 -30.22 -10.13
CA SER A 339 15.63 -30.44 -9.19
C SER A 339 16.21 -29.10 -8.70
N LEU A 340 16.32 -28.12 -9.60
CA LEU A 340 16.75 -26.76 -9.27
C LEU A 340 15.85 -26.09 -8.23
N LYS A 341 14.52 -26.16 -8.43
CA LYS A 341 13.54 -25.60 -7.50
C LYS A 341 13.69 -26.19 -6.09
N LYS A 342 13.79 -27.51 -6.00
CA LYS A 342 14.01 -28.21 -4.72
C LYS A 342 15.32 -27.84 -4.05
N GLU A 343 16.39 -27.69 -4.83
CA GLU A 343 17.70 -27.27 -4.33
C GLU A 343 17.63 -25.86 -3.72
N ILE A 344 17.08 -24.90 -4.47
CA ILE A 344 16.92 -23.50 -4.04
C ILE A 344 16.04 -23.43 -2.80
N ALA A 345 14.87 -24.09 -2.81
CA ALA A 345 13.94 -24.14 -1.69
C ALA A 345 14.63 -24.61 -0.40
N ARG A 346 15.33 -25.75 -0.45
CA ARG A 346 16.05 -26.28 0.71
C ARG A 346 17.09 -25.30 1.25
N LYS A 347 17.92 -24.72 0.38
CA LYS A 347 18.96 -23.78 0.83
C LYS A 347 18.38 -22.50 1.42
N LEU A 348 17.25 -22.02 0.91
CA LEU A 348 16.53 -20.87 1.45
C LEU A 348 15.92 -21.19 2.82
N GLU A 349 15.30 -22.35 2.99
CA GLU A 349 14.72 -22.79 4.28
C GLU A 349 15.77 -23.03 5.38
N GLU A 350 17.02 -23.27 4.98
CA GLU A 350 18.20 -23.37 5.85
C GLU A 350 18.88 -22.01 6.11
N LEU A 351 18.49 -20.96 5.39
CA LEU A 351 19.08 -19.62 5.50
C LEU A 351 18.87 -19.05 6.91
N ARG A 352 19.98 -18.55 7.46
CA ARG A 352 20.01 -17.85 8.75
C ARG A 352 20.58 -16.47 8.55
N ASP A 353 20.04 -15.52 9.30
CA ASP A 353 20.64 -14.21 9.38
C ASP A 353 21.95 -14.32 10.19
N PRO A 354 23.10 -13.92 9.63
CA PRO A 354 24.38 -14.06 10.31
C PRO A 354 24.53 -13.15 11.54
N GLU A 355 23.75 -12.07 11.64
CA GLU A 355 23.80 -11.14 12.76
C GLU A 355 22.98 -11.63 13.96
N THR A 356 21.83 -12.26 13.70
CA THR A 356 20.89 -12.69 14.76
C THR A 356 20.91 -14.19 15.02
N GLY A 357 21.36 -15.00 14.06
CA GLY A 357 21.29 -16.47 14.06
C GLY A 357 19.89 -17.04 13.81
N GLU A 358 18.87 -16.19 13.66
CA GLU A 358 17.47 -16.59 13.45
C GLU A 358 17.28 -17.21 12.06
N ARG A 359 16.29 -18.12 11.94
CA ARG A 359 15.82 -18.59 10.63
C ARG A 359 15.03 -17.47 9.97
N THR A 360 15.18 -17.32 8.66
CA THR A 360 14.63 -16.17 7.93
C THR A 360 13.48 -16.54 7.01
N ILE A 361 13.48 -17.78 6.50
CA ILE A 361 12.45 -18.35 5.63
C ILE A 361 11.88 -19.61 6.30
N ASN A 362 10.56 -19.65 6.42
CA ASN A 362 9.85 -20.79 7.01
C ASN A 362 9.67 -21.90 5.98
N ARG A 363 9.18 -21.53 4.80
CA ARG A 363 8.87 -22.46 3.70
C ARG A 363 9.02 -21.78 2.35
N VAL A 364 9.40 -22.55 1.33
CA VAL A 364 9.32 -22.12 -0.07
C VAL A 364 8.33 -23.01 -0.80
N TYR A 365 7.27 -22.39 -1.32
CA TYR A 365 6.16 -23.04 -2.00
C TYR A 365 6.47 -23.21 -3.49
N ASP A 366 6.27 -24.41 -4.04
CA ASP A 366 6.29 -24.63 -5.49
C ASP A 366 4.91 -24.28 -6.05
N ALA A 367 4.83 -23.19 -6.81
CA ALA A 367 3.54 -22.68 -7.31
C ALA A 367 2.80 -23.69 -8.20
N SER A 368 3.53 -24.57 -8.88
CA SER A 368 2.93 -25.63 -9.71
C SER A 368 2.31 -26.77 -8.90
N GLU A 369 2.67 -26.90 -7.62
CA GLU A 369 2.08 -27.86 -6.69
C GLU A 369 0.95 -27.23 -5.87
N GLU A 370 1.02 -25.92 -5.59
CA GLU A 370 0.04 -25.20 -4.75
C GLU A 370 -1.14 -24.62 -5.53
N TYR A 371 -0.94 -24.15 -6.77
CA TYR A 371 -1.97 -23.49 -7.55
C TYR A 371 -2.52 -24.34 -8.69
N ARG A 372 -3.78 -24.11 -9.03
CA ARG A 372 -4.49 -24.72 -10.16
C ARG A 372 -5.21 -23.64 -10.95
N GLY A 373 -5.47 -23.90 -12.23
CA GLY A 373 -6.25 -23.01 -13.10
C GLY A 373 -5.45 -22.43 -14.27
N LEU A 374 -6.10 -21.56 -15.04
CA LEU A 374 -5.63 -21.11 -16.35
C LEU A 374 -4.38 -20.20 -16.30
N TYR A 375 -4.10 -19.60 -15.14
CA TYR A 375 -3.05 -18.60 -14.98
C TYR A 375 -1.85 -19.12 -14.17
N THR A 376 -1.80 -20.42 -13.85
CA THR A 376 -0.68 -20.98 -13.06
C THR A 376 0.66 -20.86 -13.77
N SER A 377 0.68 -20.84 -15.10
CA SER A 377 1.89 -20.60 -15.89
C SER A 377 2.42 -19.17 -15.82
N GLU A 378 1.62 -18.22 -15.32
CA GLU A 378 2.01 -16.82 -15.11
C GLU A 378 2.50 -16.56 -13.67
N ALA A 379 2.34 -17.53 -12.78
CA ALA A 379 2.83 -17.42 -11.40
C ALA A 379 4.37 -17.50 -11.34
N PRO A 380 5.00 -16.97 -10.28
CA PRO A 380 6.38 -17.32 -9.94
C PRO A 380 6.54 -18.83 -9.85
N ASP A 381 7.74 -19.36 -10.12
CA ASP A 381 7.99 -20.80 -9.98
C ASP A 381 8.07 -21.23 -8.51
N LEU A 382 8.57 -20.34 -7.67
CA LEU A 382 8.68 -20.50 -6.23
C LEU A 382 8.15 -19.25 -5.52
N ILE A 383 7.46 -19.45 -4.40
CA ILE A 383 6.96 -18.39 -3.53
C ILE A 383 7.60 -18.53 -2.15
N VAL A 384 8.27 -17.49 -1.70
CA VAL A 384 9.00 -17.48 -0.43
C VAL A 384 8.07 -17.07 0.72
N GLY A 385 7.89 -17.95 1.69
CA GLY A 385 7.23 -17.69 2.97
C GLY A 385 8.26 -17.34 4.05
N TYR A 386 8.36 -16.05 4.39
CA TYR A 386 9.31 -15.55 5.38
C TYR A 386 8.88 -15.85 6.82
N TYR A 387 9.82 -15.84 7.77
CA TYR A 387 9.50 -15.79 9.20
C TYR A 387 9.15 -14.35 9.64
N PRO A 388 8.30 -14.18 10.68
CA PRO A 388 8.08 -12.88 11.32
C PRO A 388 9.39 -12.16 11.65
N GLY A 389 9.49 -10.88 11.28
CA GLY A 389 10.70 -10.07 11.39
C GLY A 389 11.45 -9.91 10.07
N TYR A 390 11.18 -10.75 9.07
CA TYR A 390 11.85 -10.75 7.77
C TYR A 390 10.87 -10.51 6.63
N ARG A 391 11.39 -9.90 5.56
CA ARG A 391 10.70 -9.68 4.29
C ARG A 391 11.73 -9.60 3.17
N VAL A 392 11.31 -9.61 1.90
CA VAL A 392 12.16 -9.10 0.82
C VAL A 392 12.62 -7.67 1.10
N SER A 393 13.87 -7.36 0.76
CA SER A 393 14.39 -6.00 0.84
C SER A 393 13.75 -5.08 -0.20
N TRP A 394 13.81 -3.77 0.03
CA TRP A 394 13.14 -2.77 -0.81
C TRP A 394 13.59 -2.83 -2.28
N ASP A 395 14.90 -2.90 -2.50
CA ASP A 395 15.51 -2.86 -3.83
C ASP A 395 15.36 -4.20 -4.57
N SER A 396 15.34 -5.31 -3.83
CA SER A 396 15.14 -6.64 -4.43
C SER A 396 13.78 -6.78 -5.12
N VAL A 397 12.77 -5.96 -4.76
CA VAL A 397 11.44 -5.99 -5.39
C VAL A 397 11.52 -5.64 -6.88
N THR A 398 12.38 -4.70 -7.27
CA THR A 398 12.59 -4.29 -8.67
C THR A 398 13.73 -5.06 -9.36
N GLY A 399 14.33 -6.01 -8.65
CA GLY A 399 15.43 -6.82 -9.16
C GLY A 399 16.82 -6.21 -8.94
N ILE A 400 16.94 -5.14 -8.16
CA ILE A 400 18.24 -4.57 -7.76
C ILE A 400 18.92 -5.48 -6.73
N MET A 401 20.25 -5.56 -6.81
CA MET A 401 21.11 -6.26 -5.86
C MET A 401 21.75 -5.29 -4.89
N GLU A 402 21.64 -5.57 -3.60
CA GLU A 402 22.32 -4.84 -2.53
C GLU A 402 23.71 -5.42 -2.26
N PRO A 403 24.63 -4.64 -1.65
CA PRO A 403 25.95 -5.13 -1.25
C PRO A 403 25.93 -6.35 -0.30
N HIS A 404 24.84 -6.52 0.45
CA HIS A 404 24.65 -7.59 1.41
C HIS A 404 23.28 -8.24 1.22
N VAL A 405 23.17 -9.53 1.58
CA VAL A 405 21.89 -10.25 1.56
C VAL A 405 20.90 -9.68 2.58
N PHE A 406 21.37 -9.17 3.70
CA PHE A 406 20.53 -8.68 4.79
C PHE A 406 20.73 -7.18 5.00
N SER A 407 19.63 -6.46 5.20
CA SER A 407 19.65 -5.03 5.51
C SER A 407 18.61 -4.68 6.58
N ASN A 408 18.93 -3.72 7.45
CA ASN A 408 18.01 -3.25 8.49
C ASN A 408 16.90 -2.39 7.87
N ASN A 409 15.66 -2.61 8.29
CA ASN A 409 14.53 -1.78 7.89
C ASN A 409 14.39 -0.55 8.78
N VAL A 410 15.01 0.55 8.35
CA VAL A 410 14.96 1.82 9.09
C VAL A 410 13.75 2.70 8.75
N LYS A 411 12.93 2.31 7.76
CA LYS A 411 11.73 3.06 7.33
C LYS A 411 10.59 2.92 8.35
N ALA A 412 9.62 3.85 8.33
CA ALA A 412 8.46 3.80 9.22
C ALA A 412 7.54 2.61 8.92
N TRP A 413 7.49 2.17 7.65
CA TRP A 413 6.89 0.89 7.26
C TRP A 413 7.58 -0.27 7.97
N SER A 414 6.99 -0.71 9.07
CA SER A 414 7.57 -1.57 10.11
C SER A 414 6.76 -2.82 10.41
N GLY A 415 5.48 -2.86 10.04
CA GLY A 415 4.70 -4.09 9.97
C GLY A 415 4.57 -4.56 8.53
N ASP A 416 4.43 -5.86 8.30
CA ASP A 416 4.18 -6.41 6.97
C ASP A 416 3.45 -7.76 7.04
N HIS A 417 2.97 -8.21 5.89
CA HIS A 417 2.18 -9.43 5.72
C HIS A 417 2.77 -10.36 4.63
N HIS A 418 3.93 -10.04 4.04
CA HIS A 418 4.70 -10.97 3.20
C HIS A 418 5.47 -11.98 4.06
N VAL A 419 4.78 -12.62 4.99
CA VAL A 419 5.25 -13.67 5.88
C VAL A 419 4.49 -14.94 5.52
N ASP A 420 5.05 -16.10 5.85
CA ASP A 420 4.33 -17.36 5.66
C ASP A 420 2.92 -17.29 6.30
N PRO A 421 1.83 -17.52 5.55
CA PRO A 421 0.47 -17.39 6.05
C PRO A 421 0.15 -18.31 7.23
N GLU A 422 0.87 -19.42 7.40
CA GLU A 422 0.71 -20.29 8.58
C GLU A 422 1.17 -19.61 9.89
N LEU A 423 2.06 -18.62 9.79
CA LEU A 423 2.61 -17.90 10.94
C LEU A 423 1.86 -16.61 11.27
N ILE A 424 1.06 -16.10 10.33
CA ILE A 424 0.26 -14.88 10.46
C ILE A 424 -1.17 -15.11 9.93
N PRO A 425 -1.96 -15.99 10.58
CA PRO A 425 -3.31 -16.28 10.11
C PRO A 425 -4.19 -15.02 10.15
N GLY A 426 -5.05 -14.88 9.14
CA GLY A 426 -6.10 -13.87 9.13
C GLY A 426 -7.26 -14.23 10.07
N ILE A 427 -8.26 -13.36 10.12
CA ILE A 427 -9.49 -13.57 10.90
C ILE A 427 -10.67 -13.94 9.99
N PHE A 428 -11.58 -14.75 10.51
CA PHE A 428 -12.89 -15.00 9.90
C PHE A 428 -13.95 -15.12 10.99
N PHE A 429 -14.87 -14.15 11.03
CA PHE A 429 -16.00 -14.10 11.93
C PHE A 429 -17.30 -14.13 11.12
N SER A 430 -18.32 -14.78 11.67
CA SER A 430 -19.65 -14.87 11.10
C SER A 430 -20.72 -14.67 12.17
N SER A 431 -21.86 -14.09 11.80
CA SER A 431 -23.07 -14.12 12.64
C SER A 431 -23.70 -15.51 12.73
N GLU A 432 -23.35 -16.41 11.79
CA GLU A 432 -23.77 -17.81 11.76
C GLU A 432 -22.66 -18.74 12.22
N ARG A 433 -23.03 -19.98 12.55
CA ARG A 433 -22.06 -20.97 13.05
C ARG A 433 -21.15 -21.46 11.92
N ILE A 434 -19.84 -21.26 12.07
CA ILE A 434 -18.83 -21.86 11.19
C ILE A 434 -18.74 -23.38 11.46
N LYS A 435 -18.85 -24.19 10.40
CA LYS A 435 -18.88 -25.66 10.43
C LYS A 435 -17.51 -26.33 10.26
N THR A 436 -16.43 -25.55 10.21
CA THR A 436 -15.04 -26.03 10.09
C THR A 436 -14.14 -25.37 11.11
N ASP A 437 -13.14 -26.09 11.60
CA ASP A 437 -12.11 -25.55 12.50
C ASP A 437 -10.98 -24.84 11.73
N ARG A 438 -10.94 -24.98 10.40
CA ARG A 438 -9.89 -24.43 9.53
C ARG A 438 -10.49 -23.76 8.28
N PRO A 439 -11.22 -22.64 8.44
CA PRO A 439 -11.74 -21.91 7.29
C PRO A 439 -10.58 -21.37 6.44
N HIS A 440 -10.75 -21.40 5.12
CA HIS A 440 -9.79 -20.85 4.18
C HIS A 440 -10.43 -19.69 3.41
N ILE A 441 -9.64 -18.68 2.98
CA ILE A 441 -10.18 -17.53 2.23
C ILE A 441 -10.94 -17.93 0.94
N ARG A 442 -10.60 -19.09 0.40
CA ARG A 442 -11.23 -19.69 -0.80
C ARG A 442 -12.65 -20.16 -0.53
N ASP A 443 -13.02 -20.40 0.73
CA ASP A 443 -14.35 -20.83 1.16
C ASP A 443 -15.35 -19.66 1.19
N LEU A 444 -14.87 -18.42 1.18
CA LEU A 444 -15.72 -17.23 1.25
C LEU A 444 -16.70 -17.15 0.07
N ALA A 445 -16.20 -17.28 -1.16
CA ALA A 445 -17.06 -17.14 -2.34
C ALA A 445 -18.12 -18.26 -2.42
N PRO A 446 -17.77 -19.56 -2.25
CA PRO A 446 -18.76 -20.64 -2.13
C PRO A 446 -19.79 -20.43 -1.02
N THR A 447 -19.35 -19.97 0.16
CA THR A 447 -20.24 -19.67 1.29
C THR A 447 -21.25 -18.58 0.96
N VAL A 448 -20.79 -17.50 0.32
CA VAL A 448 -21.68 -16.40 -0.11
C VAL A 448 -22.66 -16.87 -1.18
N LEU A 449 -22.21 -17.67 -2.16
CA LEU A 449 -23.10 -18.22 -3.19
C LEU A 449 -24.19 -19.13 -2.59
N GLU A 450 -23.82 -20.00 -1.65
CA GLU A 450 -24.77 -20.86 -0.94
C GLU A 450 -25.81 -20.03 -0.17
N ALA A 451 -25.37 -18.98 0.53
CA ALA A 451 -26.26 -18.07 1.25
C ALA A 451 -27.29 -17.38 0.32
N PHE A 452 -26.93 -17.12 -0.94
CA PHE A 452 -27.85 -16.58 -1.96
C PHE A 452 -28.64 -17.66 -2.71
N GLY A 453 -28.48 -18.95 -2.38
CA GLY A 453 -29.12 -20.05 -3.11
C GLY A 453 -28.60 -20.22 -4.54
N VAL A 454 -27.41 -19.71 -4.83
CA VAL A 454 -26.75 -19.81 -6.14
C VAL A 454 -25.86 -21.06 -6.15
N PRO A 455 -25.98 -21.95 -7.16
CA PRO A 455 -25.12 -23.12 -7.25
C PRO A 455 -23.63 -22.74 -7.31
N VAL A 456 -22.82 -23.35 -6.45
CA VAL A 456 -21.36 -23.17 -6.45
C VAL A 456 -20.77 -23.77 -7.73
N PRO A 457 -20.06 -22.99 -8.56
CA PRO A 457 -19.43 -23.53 -9.75
C PRO A 457 -18.35 -24.57 -9.41
N ALA A 458 -18.32 -25.67 -10.16
CA ALA A 458 -17.39 -26.80 -9.91
C ALA A 458 -15.89 -26.46 -10.05
N TYR A 459 -15.55 -25.30 -10.63
CA TYR A 459 -14.17 -24.83 -10.73
C TYR A 459 -13.69 -24.07 -9.48
N MET A 460 -14.58 -23.73 -8.53
CA MET A 460 -14.16 -23.17 -7.24
C MET A 460 -13.54 -24.25 -6.37
N GLU A 461 -12.43 -23.93 -5.71
CA GLU A 461 -11.69 -24.90 -4.88
C GLU A 461 -12.05 -24.85 -3.40
N GLY A 462 -12.73 -23.79 -2.94
CA GLY A 462 -13.28 -23.72 -1.58
C GLY A 462 -14.63 -24.44 -1.47
N SER A 463 -15.12 -24.56 -0.25
CA SER A 463 -16.45 -25.11 0.05
C SER A 463 -17.24 -24.17 0.96
N PRO A 464 -18.58 -24.21 0.93
CA PRO A 464 -19.36 -23.47 1.93
C PRO A 464 -19.02 -23.93 3.35
N VAL A 465 -18.88 -22.98 4.28
CA VAL A 465 -18.44 -23.25 5.66
C VAL A 465 -19.42 -22.84 6.75
N LEU A 466 -20.63 -22.38 6.39
CA LEU A 466 -21.70 -22.04 7.34
C LEU A 466 -22.77 -23.11 7.42
#